data_AF-A0A0H4WQ92-F1
#
_entry.id   AF-A0A0H4WQ92-F1
#
_cell.length_a   1.000
_cell.length_b   1.000
_cell.length_c   1.000
_cell.angle_alpha   90.00
_cell.angle_beta   90.00
_cell.angle_gamma   90.00
#
_symmetry.space_group_name_H-M   'P 1'
#
loop_
_entity.id
_entity.type
_entity.pdbx_description
1 polymer ?
#
loop_
_entity_poly.entity_id
_entity_poly.type
_entity_poly.pdbx_seq_one_letter_code
_entity_poly.pdbx_strand_id
1 'polypeptide(L)'
;MNRDTLLKELTHYVVEELLDGDSNELDASTPLLELGVLNSLETARMMAFVQKKYGISVPAEALKVENLQTLSAITDLVYDARPRQP
;
A
#
# COMPACT_ATOMS: atom_id res chain seq x y z
N MET A 1 -12.68 -7.18 -6.59
CA MET A 1 -11.29 -7.40 -6.17
C MET A 1 -11.28 -7.98 -4.76
N ASN A 2 -10.63 -9.10 -4.52
CA ASN A 2 -10.44 -9.63 -3.15
C ASN A 2 -9.17 -9.01 -2.52
N ARG A 3 -8.91 -9.32 -1.25
CA ARG A 3 -7.77 -8.78 -0.50
C ARG A 3 -6.44 -9.32 -1.03
N ASP A 4 -6.37 -10.61 -1.32
CA ASP A 4 -5.15 -11.26 -1.84
C ASP A 4 -4.67 -10.70 -3.17
N THR A 5 -5.58 -10.43 -4.11
CA THR A 5 -5.21 -9.77 -5.36
C THR A 5 -4.69 -8.37 -5.09
N LEU A 6 -5.32 -7.60 -4.21
CA LEU A 6 -4.83 -6.26 -3.86
C LEU A 6 -3.42 -6.32 -3.23
N LEU A 7 -3.19 -7.25 -2.30
CA LEU A 7 -1.88 -7.44 -1.67
C LEU A 7 -0.80 -7.71 -2.72
N LYS A 8 -1.05 -8.64 -3.66
CA LYS A 8 -0.09 -8.95 -4.73
C LYS A 8 0.21 -7.74 -5.60
N GLU A 9 -0.81 -6.97 -5.97
CA GLU A 9 -0.65 -5.78 -6.81
C GLU A 9 0.11 -4.66 -6.10
N LEU A 10 -0.15 -4.44 -4.81
CA LEU A 10 0.58 -3.48 -4.00
C LEU A 10 2.02 -3.94 -3.74
N THR A 11 2.24 -5.23 -3.52
CA THR A 11 3.58 -5.81 -3.38
C THR A 11 4.39 -5.59 -4.65
N HIS A 12 3.80 -5.89 -5.82
CA HIS A 12 4.45 -5.67 -7.11
C HIS A 12 4.76 -4.19 -7.34
N TYR A 13 3.82 -3.29 -7.01
CA TYR A 13 4.07 -1.85 -7.07
C TYR A 13 5.25 -1.42 -6.19
N VAL A 14 5.33 -1.89 -4.95
CA VAL A 14 6.45 -1.56 -4.05
C VAL A 14 7.77 -2.10 -4.60
N VAL A 15 7.80 -3.33 -5.11
CA VAL A 15 9.02 -3.91 -5.69
C VAL A 15 9.49 -3.12 -6.90
N GLU A 16 8.60 -2.83 -7.85
CA GLU A 16 8.98 -2.17 -9.10
C GLU A 16 9.30 -0.68 -8.89
N GLU A 17 8.48 0.04 -8.12
CA GLU A 17 8.54 1.51 -8.07
C GLU A 17 9.35 2.04 -6.89
N LEU A 18 9.51 1.27 -5.81
CA LEU A 18 10.23 1.69 -4.60
C LEU A 18 11.55 0.94 -4.42
N LEU A 19 11.69 -0.28 -4.95
CA LEU A 19 12.88 -1.13 -4.80
C LEU A 19 13.62 -1.40 -6.12
N ASP A 20 13.26 -0.73 -7.21
CA ASP A 20 13.87 -0.90 -8.53
C ASP A 20 13.94 -2.38 -9.00
N GLY A 21 12.94 -3.18 -8.61
CA GLY A 21 12.83 -4.60 -8.94
C GLY A 21 13.48 -5.56 -7.93
N ASP A 22 14.11 -5.05 -6.86
CA ASP A 22 14.68 -5.91 -5.81
C ASP A 22 13.60 -6.40 -4.84
N SER A 23 13.27 -7.69 -4.93
CA SER A 23 12.21 -8.33 -4.15
C SER A 23 12.72 -9.27 -3.06
N ASN A 24 14.04 -9.40 -2.88
CA ASN A 24 14.63 -10.53 -2.16
C ASN A 24 14.21 -10.65 -0.68
N GLU A 25 13.62 -9.61 -0.09
CA GLU A 25 13.24 -9.61 1.34
C GLU A 25 11.86 -8.98 1.64
N LEU A 26 11.00 -8.77 0.63
CA LEU A 26 9.70 -8.15 0.86
C LEU A 26 8.58 -9.19 1.06
N ASP A 27 8.01 -9.20 2.26
CA ASP A 27 6.84 -9.98 2.64
C ASP A 27 5.69 -9.06 3.13
N ALA A 28 4.50 -9.64 3.33
CA ALA A 28 3.31 -8.89 3.71
C ALA A 28 3.39 -8.22 5.10
N SER A 29 4.21 -8.75 5.99
CA SER A 29 4.48 -8.31 7.37
C SER A 29 5.80 -7.53 7.51
N THR A 30 6.57 -7.37 6.43
CA THR A 30 7.82 -6.61 6.43
C THR A 30 7.58 -5.16 6.91
N PRO A 31 8.38 -4.66 7.87
CA PRO A 31 8.22 -3.33 8.42
C PRO A 31 8.76 -2.26 7.44
N LEU A 32 7.91 -1.79 6.53
CA LEU A 32 8.28 -0.90 5.43
C LEU A 32 8.84 0.45 5.90
N LEU A 33 8.31 0.97 7.01
CA LEU A 33 8.75 2.23 7.60
C LEU A 33 10.13 2.10 8.26
N GLU A 34 10.38 0.99 8.96
CA GLU A 34 11.66 0.76 9.65
C GLU A 34 12.79 0.51 8.66
N LEU A 35 12.49 -0.17 7.55
CA LEU A 35 13.44 -0.39 6.45
C LEU A 35 13.63 0.85 5.56
N GLY A 36 12.85 1.92 5.77
CA GLY A 36 12.92 3.15 4.97
C GLY A 36 12.36 3.01 3.55
N VAL A 37 11.75 1.87 3.21
CA VAL A 37 11.08 1.61 1.93
C VAL A 37 9.89 2.55 1.75
N LEU A 38 9.14 2.76 2.83
CA LEU A 38 8.00 3.66 2.83
C LEU A 38 8.29 4.91 3.66
N ASN A 39 7.98 6.07 3.09
CA ASN A 39 8.03 7.37 3.74
C ASN A 39 6.83 8.22 3.27
N SER A 40 6.77 9.51 3.65
CA SER A 40 5.65 10.38 3.28
C SER A 40 5.47 10.54 1.76
N LEU A 41 6.56 10.61 0.99
CA LEU A 41 6.52 10.76 -0.46
C LEU A 41 6.03 9.46 -1.12
N GLU A 42 6.62 8.33 -0.74
CA GLU A 42 6.25 7.03 -1.29
C GLU A 42 4.83 6.63 -0.89
N THR A 43 4.39 6.99 0.32
CA THR A 43 2.98 6.83 0.75
C THR A 43 2.06 7.62 -0.17
N ALA A 44 2.36 8.90 -0.43
CA ALA A 44 1.54 9.72 -1.32
C ALA A 44 1.47 9.16 -2.75
N ARG A 45 2.60 8.66 -3.28
CA ARG A 45 2.66 8.00 -4.60
C ARG A 45 1.83 6.72 -4.65
N MET A 46 1.95 5.88 -3.63
CA MET A 46 1.17 4.65 -3.50
C MET A 46 -0.34 4.93 -3.43
N MET A 47 -0.75 5.93 -2.64
CA MET A 47 -2.16 6.33 -2.57
C MET A 47 -2.67 6.90 -3.90
N ALA A 48 -1.84 7.67 -4.61
CA ALA A 48 -2.18 8.16 -5.95
C ALA A 48 -2.31 7.02 -6.97
N PHE A 49 -1.44 6.00 -6.90
CA PHE A 49 -1.55 4.80 -7.71
C PHE A 49 -2.86 4.05 -7.44
N VAL A 50 -3.20 3.85 -6.16
CA VAL A 50 -4.46 3.22 -5.74
C VAL A 50 -5.68 3.99 -6.25
N GLN A 51 -5.67 5.31 -6.13
CA GLN A 51 -6.74 6.17 -6.63
C GLN A 51 -6.87 6.08 -8.16
N LYS A 52 -5.76 6.14 -8.89
CA LYS A 52 -5.76 6.07 -10.36
C LYS A 52 -6.19 4.70 -10.88
N LYS A 53 -5.75 3.61 -10.23
CA LYS A 53 -6.00 2.23 -10.69
C LYS A 53 -7.37 1.71 -10.26
N TYR A 54 -7.82 2.05 -9.05
CA TYR A 54 -9.02 1.48 -8.45
C TYR A 54 -10.14 2.49 -8.16
N GLY A 55 -9.88 3.79 -8.31
CA GLY A 55 -10.83 4.84 -7.93
C GLY A 55 -11.04 4.96 -6.42
N ILE A 56 -10.14 4.39 -5.61
CA ILE A 56 -10.23 4.39 -4.14
C ILE A 56 -9.48 5.60 -3.60
N SER A 57 -10.16 6.44 -2.82
CA SER A 57 -9.54 7.57 -2.15
C SER A 57 -9.38 7.27 -0.67
N VAL A 58 -8.14 7.12 -0.22
CA VAL A 58 -7.83 6.90 1.20
C VAL A 58 -7.72 8.26 1.90
N PRO A 59 -8.50 8.52 2.97
CA PRO A 59 -8.43 9.78 3.70
C PRO A 59 -7.11 9.90 4.47
N ALA A 60 -6.56 11.11 4.55
CA ALA A 60 -5.27 11.37 5.19
C ALA A 60 -5.26 11.00 6.68
N GLU A 61 -6.41 11.12 7.35
CA GLU A 61 -6.62 10.76 8.75
C GLU A 61 -6.44 9.27 9.02
N ALA A 62 -6.57 8.42 7.99
CA ALA A 62 -6.36 6.99 8.07
C ALA A 62 -4.91 6.58 7.73
N LEU A 63 -4.08 7.49 7.19
CA LEU A 63 -2.66 7.29 6.89
C LEU A 63 -1.81 7.42 8.17
N LYS A 64 -2.09 6.57 9.15
CA LYS A 64 -1.35 6.50 10.42
C LYS A 64 -0.25 5.45 10.33
N VAL A 65 0.78 5.58 11.17
CA VAL A 65 1.91 4.65 11.26
C VAL A 65 1.45 3.19 11.37
N GLU A 66 0.43 2.92 12.21
CA GLU A 66 -0.16 1.58 12.38
C GLU A 66 -0.69 0.98 11.07
N ASN A 67 -1.28 1.79 10.19
CA ASN A 67 -1.85 1.36 8.92
C ASN A 67 -0.83 1.33 7.77
N LEU A 68 0.35 1.91 7.99
CA LEU A 68 1.43 2.03 7.01
C LEU A 68 2.65 1.17 7.35
N GLN A 69 2.61 0.46 8.49
CA GLN A 69 3.75 -0.31 8.98
C GLN A 69 4.15 -1.45 8.05
N THR A 70 3.17 -2.11 7.42
CA THR A 70 3.38 -3.31 6.60
C THR A 70 2.50 -3.30 5.35
N LEU A 71 2.89 -4.06 4.32
CA LEU A 71 2.08 -4.24 3.11
C LEU A 71 0.67 -4.80 3.41
N SER A 72 0.57 -5.69 4.40
CA SER A 72 -0.70 -6.25 4.87
C SER A 72 -1.60 -5.16 5.45
N ALA A 73 -1.07 -4.31 6.34
CA ALA A 73 -1.84 -3.22 6.95
C ALA A 73 -2.31 -2.19 5.90
N ILE A 74 -1.45 -1.85 4.94
CA ILE A 74 -1.82 -0.95 3.84
C ILE A 74 -2.90 -1.58 2.95
N THR A 75 -2.78 -2.89 2.70
CA THR A 75 -3.79 -3.63 1.95
C THR A 75 -5.14 -3.57 2.64
N ASP A 76 -5.18 -3.78 3.96
CA ASP A 76 -6.41 -3.66 4.76
C ASP A 76 -6.99 -2.24 4.68
N LEU A 77 -6.14 -1.23 4.87
CA LEU A 77 -6.53 0.17 4.77
C LEU A 77 -7.21 0.49 3.43
N VAL A 78 -6.59 0.08 2.32
CA VAL A 78 -7.12 0.31 0.97
C VAL A 78 -8.36 -0.55 0.71
N TYR A 79 -8.41 -1.76 1.26
CA TYR A 79 -9.56 -2.66 1.14
C TYR A 79 -10.79 -2.06 1.83
N ASP A 80 -10.61 -1.47 3.01
CA ASP A 80 -11.68 -0.89 3.82
C ASP A 80 -12.10 0.51 3.34
N ALA A 81 -11.18 1.28 2.76
CA ALA A 81 -11.44 2.60 2.17
C ALA A 81 -12.23 2.55 0.86
N ARG A 82 -12.58 1.34 0.36
CA ARG A 82 -13.38 1.20 -0.85
C ARG A 82 -14.69 1.96 -0.69
N PRO A 83 -15.09 2.75 -1.72
CA PRO A 83 -16.40 3.40 -1.68
C PRO A 83 -17.44 2.29 -1.52
N ARG A 84 -18.26 2.41 -0.47
CA ARG A 84 -19.42 1.56 -0.27
C ARG A 84 -20.30 1.82 -1.50
N GLN A 85 -20.24 0.91 -2.48
CA GLN A 85 -21.02 1.06 -3.71
C GLN A 85 -22.50 1.14 -3.31
N PRO A 86 -23.25 2.15 -3.79
CA PRO A 86 -24.68 2.28 -3.50
C PRO A 86 -25.48 1.09 -4.04
#